data_AF-A0A813SV77-F1
#
_entry.id   AF-A0A813SV77-F1
#
_cell.length_a   1.000
_cell.length_b   1.000
_cell.length_c   1.000
_cell.angle_alpha   90.00
_cell.angle_beta   90.00
_cell.angle_gamma   90.00
#
_symmetry.space_group_name_H-M   'P 1'
#
loop_
_entity.id
_entity.type
_entity.pdbx_description
1 polymer ?
#
loop_
_entity_poly.entity_id
_entity_poly.type
_entity_poly.pdbx_seq_one_letter_code
_entity_poly.pdbx_strand_id
1 'polypeptide(L)'
;MSIVIPTVISSSIRRFYCFQEFNEFSEIVHLLQTVPRLQYFSVKFIGSISAAHESLYVSSISKLKVLFNRSNISDVVNLLKMMPHLRDLILDTGSIFIDGNIWEKMIIKYLPKLKYFQWKTQIQINAGYHDQEKNVDVLLNSFRSAFWLVEHQWFVQCD
;
A
#
# COMPACT_ATOMS: atom_id res chain seq x y z
N MET A 1 1.36 9.78 -26.33
CA MET A 1 0.97 8.41 -26.71
C MET A 1 -0.53 8.29 -26.50
N SER A 2 -1.28 7.82 -27.50
CA SER A 2 -2.73 7.62 -27.38
C SER A 2 -3.02 6.32 -26.63
N ILE A 3 -3.74 6.41 -25.51
CA ILE A 3 -4.17 5.26 -24.72
C ILE A 3 -5.34 4.59 -25.46
N VAL A 4 -5.15 3.34 -25.89
CA VAL A 4 -6.24 2.50 -26.39
C VAL A 4 -7.05 2.04 -25.18
N ILE A 5 -8.32 2.45 -25.12
CA ILE A 5 -9.27 2.02 -24.08
C ILE A 5 -9.65 0.56 -24.38
N PRO A 6 -9.28 -0.44 -23.56
CA PRO A 6 -9.68 -1.81 -23.79
C PRO A 6 -11.19 -1.95 -23.61
N THR A 7 -11.88 -2.40 -24.66
CA THR A 7 -13.33 -2.64 -24.68
C THR A 7 -13.73 -4.01 -24.11
N VAL A 8 -12.77 -4.87 -23.76
CA VAL A 8 -13.01 -6.24 -23.33
C VAL A 8 -12.88 -6.36 -21.81
N ILE A 9 -14.00 -6.67 -21.15
CA ILE A 9 -14.05 -7.00 -19.73
C ILE A 9 -13.73 -8.49 -19.57
N SER A 10 -12.71 -8.83 -18.78
CA SER A 10 -12.39 -10.22 -18.47
C SER A 10 -12.97 -10.62 -17.11
N SER A 11 -13.89 -11.60 -17.14
CA SER A 11 -14.51 -12.16 -15.95
C SER A 11 -13.76 -13.39 -15.41
N SER A 12 -12.68 -13.83 -16.07
CA SER A 12 -11.88 -15.00 -15.70
C SER A 12 -10.58 -14.64 -14.96
N ILE A 13 -10.03 -13.45 -15.21
CA ILE A 13 -8.79 -13.01 -14.56
C ILE A 13 -9.05 -12.76 -13.07
N ARG A 14 -8.31 -13.51 -12.23
CA ARG A 14 -8.34 -13.39 -10.76
C ARG A 14 -7.01 -12.96 -10.16
N ARG A 15 -5.92 -13.08 -10.92
CA ARG A 15 -4.57 -12.70 -10.49
C ARG A 15 -3.90 -11.94 -11.61
N PHE A 16 -3.27 -10.82 -11.28
CA PHE A 16 -2.55 -10.00 -12.25
C PHE A 16 -1.25 -9.49 -11.63
N TYR A 17 -0.18 -9.59 -12.42
CA TYR A 17 1.16 -9.20 -12.05
C TYR A 17 1.66 -8.22 -13.11
N CYS A 18 1.82 -6.96 -12.74
CA CYS A 18 2.46 -5.97 -13.61
C CYS A 18 3.91 -5.76 -13.17
N PHE A 19 4.83 -6.02 -14.08
CA PHE A 19 6.25 -5.70 -13.88
C PHE A 19 6.60 -4.30 -14.36
N GLN A 20 5.74 -3.72 -15.21
CA GLN A 20 5.87 -2.34 -15.68
C GLN A 20 5.37 -1.35 -14.63
N GLU A 21 5.92 -0.16 -14.72
CA GLU A 21 5.63 0.95 -13.82
C GLU A 21 4.47 1.77 -14.38
N PHE A 22 3.45 2.00 -13.55
CA PHE A 22 2.37 2.92 -13.87
C PHE A 22 2.73 4.33 -13.43
N ASN A 23 2.60 5.28 -14.35
CA ASN A 23 2.83 6.70 -14.08
C ASN A 23 1.52 7.41 -13.69
N GLU A 24 0.39 6.96 -14.22
CA GLU A 24 -0.92 7.50 -13.91
C GLU A 24 -1.79 6.47 -13.19
N PHE A 25 -2.43 6.90 -12.11
CA PHE A 25 -3.33 6.02 -11.38
C PHE A 25 -4.62 5.69 -12.16
N SER A 26 -5.01 6.56 -13.09
CA SER A 26 -6.13 6.37 -14.02
C SER A 26 -6.00 5.04 -14.80
N GLU A 27 -4.79 4.67 -15.19
CA GLU A 27 -4.50 3.42 -15.89
C GLU A 27 -4.75 2.19 -15.00
N ILE A 28 -4.37 2.27 -13.72
CA ILE A 28 -4.67 1.22 -12.72
C ILE A 28 -6.18 1.12 -12.51
N VAL A 29 -6.87 2.25 -12.35
CA VAL A 29 -8.33 2.29 -12.19
C VAL A 29 -9.01 1.63 -13.39
N HIS A 30 -8.58 2.00 -14.60
CA HIS A 30 -9.15 1.43 -15.81
C HIS A 30 -8.92 -0.08 -15.89
N LEU A 31 -7.71 -0.55 -15.58
CA LEU A 31 -7.41 -1.97 -15.49
C LEU A 31 -8.36 -2.67 -14.50
N LEU A 32 -8.49 -2.16 -13.28
CA LEU A 32 -9.35 -2.76 -12.25
C LEU A 32 -10.83 -2.82 -12.67
N GLN A 33 -11.31 -1.85 -13.45
CA GLN A 33 -12.65 -1.86 -14.02
C GLN A 33 -12.84 -2.93 -15.12
N THR A 34 -11.78 -3.25 -15.88
CA THR A 34 -11.84 -4.28 -16.94
C THR A 34 -11.66 -5.71 -16.41
N VAL A 35 -11.16 -5.88 -15.18
CA VAL A 35 -11.02 -7.19 -14.52
C VAL A 35 -11.76 -7.23 -13.17
N PRO A 36 -13.11 -7.17 -13.16
CA PRO A 36 -13.90 -6.99 -11.93
C PRO A 36 -13.76 -8.15 -10.92
N ARG A 37 -13.31 -9.33 -11.37
CA ARG A 37 -13.08 -10.50 -10.50
C ARG A 37 -11.63 -10.64 -10.04
N LEU A 38 -10.79 -9.63 -10.25
CA LEU A 38 -9.41 -9.63 -9.79
C LEU A 38 -9.38 -9.72 -8.26
N GLN A 39 -8.65 -10.70 -7.73
CA GLN A 39 -8.51 -10.95 -6.29
C GLN A 39 -7.10 -10.66 -5.78
N TYR A 40 -6.11 -10.84 -6.66
CA TYR A 40 -4.71 -10.57 -6.39
C TYR A 40 -4.18 -9.58 -7.43
N PHE A 41 -3.60 -8.48 -6.96
CA PHE A 41 -2.99 -7.47 -7.81
C PHE A 41 -1.60 -7.12 -7.32
N SER A 42 -0.61 -7.23 -8.20
CA SER A 42 0.77 -6.81 -7.93
C SER A 42 1.20 -5.76 -8.95
N VAL A 43 1.67 -4.61 -8.48
CA VAL A 43 1.98 -3.46 -9.34
C VAL A 43 3.12 -2.61 -8.80
N LYS A 44 3.81 -1.89 -9.69
CA LYS A 44 4.75 -0.82 -9.37
C LYS A 44 4.15 0.52 -9.78
N PHE A 45 4.21 1.51 -8.91
CA PHE A 45 3.57 2.81 -9.12
C PHE A 45 4.51 3.97 -8.81
N ILE A 46 4.62 4.91 -9.75
CA ILE A 46 5.52 6.09 -9.66
C ILE A 46 4.76 7.41 -9.52
N GLY A 47 3.45 7.40 -9.78
CA GLY A 47 2.62 8.60 -9.76
C GLY A 47 2.13 9.02 -8.39
N SER A 48 1.18 9.97 -8.42
CA SER A 48 0.31 10.32 -7.30
C SER A 48 -1.11 9.82 -7.55
N ILE A 49 -1.79 9.44 -6.47
CA ILE A 49 -3.18 9.00 -6.46
C ILE A 49 -4.05 10.24 -6.20
N SER A 50 -4.57 10.81 -7.30
CA SER A 50 -5.45 11.98 -7.26
C SER A 50 -6.68 11.74 -6.36
N ALA A 51 -7.08 12.79 -5.63
CA ALA A 51 -8.30 12.81 -4.81
C ALA A 51 -9.57 12.52 -5.64
N ALA A 52 -9.53 12.69 -6.96
CA ALA A 52 -10.64 12.36 -7.86
C ALA A 52 -11.06 10.87 -7.79
N HIS A 53 -10.19 9.99 -7.26
CA HIS A 53 -10.44 8.56 -7.13
C HIS A 53 -10.86 8.13 -5.72
N GLU A 54 -11.09 9.06 -4.79
CA GLU A 54 -11.49 8.73 -3.41
C GLU A 54 -12.81 7.97 -3.30
N SER A 55 -13.68 8.04 -4.32
CA SER A 55 -14.96 7.33 -4.37
C SER A 55 -14.87 5.93 -5.00
N LEU A 56 -13.70 5.51 -5.51
CA LEU A 56 -13.57 4.21 -6.13
C LEU A 56 -13.46 3.12 -5.06
N TYR A 57 -14.34 2.13 -5.12
CA TYR A 57 -14.31 0.95 -4.25
C TYR A 57 -14.05 -0.31 -5.06
N VAL A 58 -12.93 -0.98 -4.78
CA VAL A 58 -12.49 -2.20 -5.44
C VAL A 58 -12.57 -3.35 -4.43
N SER A 59 -13.79 -3.87 -4.26
CA SER A 59 -14.11 -4.88 -3.23
C SER A 59 -13.67 -6.31 -3.57
N SER A 60 -13.31 -6.56 -4.82
CA SER A 60 -12.86 -7.87 -5.30
C SER A 60 -11.43 -8.20 -4.90
N ILE A 61 -10.59 -7.18 -4.70
CA ILE A 61 -9.19 -7.34 -4.30
C ILE A 61 -9.12 -7.75 -2.83
N SER A 62 -8.48 -8.89 -2.60
CA SER A 62 -8.21 -9.40 -1.25
C SER A 62 -6.72 -9.50 -0.95
N LYS A 63 -5.87 -9.40 -1.98
CA LYS A 63 -4.41 -9.44 -1.86
C LYS A 63 -3.79 -8.38 -2.76
N LEU A 64 -2.93 -7.55 -2.19
CA LEU A 64 -2.31 -6.43 -2.89
C LEU A 64 -0.81 -6.42 -2.60
N LYS A 65 -0.02 -6.29 -3.66
CA LYS A 65 1.40 -5.99 -3.58
C LYS A 65 1.68 -4.71 -4.36
N VAL A 66 2.11 -3.65 -3.69
CA VAL A 66 2.48 -2.40 -4.36
C VAL A 66 3.90 -1.99 -3.98
N LEU A 67 4.68 -1.65 -4.99
CA LEU A 67 5.92 -0.91 -4.84
C LEU A 67 5.66 0.55 -5.24
N PHE A 68 5.74 1.45 -4.27
CA PHE A 68 5.71 2.88 -4.50
C PHE A 68 7.11 3.41 -4.78
N ASN A 69 7.22 4.28 -5.78
CA ASN A 69 8.42 5.03 -6.08
C ASN A 69 8.03 6.51 -6.16
N ARG A 70 8.54 7.35 -5.27
CA ARG A 70 8.21 8.81 -5.22
C ARG A 70 6.77 9.18 -4.83
N SER A 71 6.01 8.26 -4.26
CA SER A 71 4.69 8.58 -3.71
C SER A 71 4.81 9.23 -2.33
N ASN A 72 3.71 9.78 -1.83
CA ASN A 72 3.60 10.35 -0.49
C ASN A 72 2.61 9.53 0.36
N ILE A 73 2.49 9.86 1.64
CA ILE A 73 1.59 9.15 2.56
C ILE A 73 0.11 9.23 2.16
N SER A 74 -0.32 10.33 1.53
CA SER A 74 -1.72 10.48 1.09
C SER A 74 -2.06 9.52 -0.04
N ASP A 75 -1.09 9.19 -0.91
CA ASP A 75 -1.26 8.18 -1.94
C ASP A 75 -1.50 6.80 -1.32
N VAL A 76 -0.70 6.44 -0.30
CA VAL A 76 -0.90 5.20 0.47
C VAL A 76 -2.31 5.18 1.06
N VAL A 77 -2.72 6.23 1.77
CA VAL A 77 -4.05 6.33 2.38
C VAL A 77 -5.16 6.15 1.34
N ASN A 78 -5.06 6.82 0.20
CA ASN A 78 -6.06 6.74 -0.86
C ASN A 78 -6.15 5.32 -1.44
N LEU A 79 -5.01 4.66 -1.66
CA LEU A 79 -4.99 3.25 -2.08
C LEU A 79 -5.69 2.33 -1.07
N LEU A 80 -5.45 2.52 0.23
CA LEU A 80 -6.04 1.68 1.27
C LEU A 80 -7.56 1.86 1.39
N LYS A 81 -8.06 3.11 1.29
CA LYS A 81 -9.50 3.43 1.29
C LYS A 81 -10.26 2.66 0.19
N MET A 82 -9.63 2.51 -0.97
CA MET A 82 -10.26 1.90 -2.14
C MET A 82 -10.47 0.38 -2.00
N MET A 83 -9.75 -0.30 -1.09
CA MET A 83 -9.72 -1.76 -1.00
C MET A 83 -10.08 -2.26 0.41
N PRO A 84 -11.30 -2.00 0.92
CA PRO A 84 -11.68 -2.31 2.31
C PRO A 84 -11.74 -3.82 2.62
N HIS A 85 -11.68 -4.68 1.60
CA HIS A 85 -11.72 -6.14 1.73
C HIS A 85 -10.33 -6.80 1.69
N LEU A 86 -9.29 -5.99 1.75
CA LEU A 86 -7.93 -6.49 1.72
C LEU A 86 -7.65 -7.36 2.96
N ARG A 87 -7.06 -8.53 2.70
CA ARG A 87 -6.61 -9.49 3.72
C ARG A 87 -5.09 -9.59 3.76
N ASP A 88 -4.45 -9.43 2.61
CA ASP A 88 -3.00 -9.48 2.49
C ASP A 88 -2.50 -8.19 1.83
N LEU A 89 -1.63 -7.47 2.51
CA LEU A 89 -1.01 -6.24 2.02
C LEU A 89 0.52 -6.36 2.10
N ILE A 90 1.16 -6.23 0.94
CA ILE A 90 2.61 -6.11 0.82
C ILE A 90 2.91 -4.75 0.22
N LEU A 91 3.58 -3.89 0.97
CA LEU A 91 3.98 -2.57 0.54
C LEU A 91 5.48 -2.42 0.59
N ASP A 92 6.03 -1.84 -0.45
CA ASP A 92 7.34 -1.22 -0.41
C ASP A 92 7.13 0.26 -0.71
N THR A 93 7.39 1.10 0.29
CA THR A 93 7.08 2.54 0.22
C THR A 93 8.30 3.38 -0.15
N GLY A 94 9.45 2.76 -0.49
CA GLY A 94 10.69 3.50 -0.73
C GLY A 94 11.02 4.38 0.47
N SER A 95 11.17 5.69 0.28
CA SER A 95 11.55 6.65 1.33
C SER A 95 10.39 7.23 2.14
N ILE A 96 9.15 6.74 1.99
CA ILE A 96 8.03 7.25 2.80
C ILE A 96 8.18 6.75 4.23
N PHE A 97 8.32 7.70 5.16
CA PHE A 97 8.37 7.43 6.59
C PHE A 97 6.96 7.42 7.19
N ILE A 98 6.57 6.29 7.76
CA ILE A 98 5.28 6.11 8.44
C ILE A 98 5.55 5.35 9.73
N ASP A 99 5.24 5.96 10.87
CA ASP A 99 5.41 5.29 12.16
C ASP A 99 4.28 4.29 12.44
N GLY A 100 4.48 3.43 13.45
CA GLY A 100 3.54 2.40 13.85
C GLY A 100 2.20 2.95 14.36
N ASN A 101 2.17 4.14 14.95
CA ASN A 101 0.91 4.75 15.39
C ASN A 101 0.06 5.20 14.19
N ILE A 102 0.69 5.72 13.15
CA ILE A 102 0.01 6.12 11.91
C ILE A 102 -0.47 4.86 11.17
N TRP A 103 0.38 3.84 11.05
CA TRP A 103 -0.03 2.56 10.46
C TRP A 103 -1.21 1.92 11.19
N GLU A 104 -1.16 1.84 12.52
CA GLU A 104 -2.23 1.31 13.36
C GLU A 104 -3.57 2.02 13.04
N LYS A 105 -3.58 3.35 13.06
CA LYS A 105 -4.77 4.15 12.72
C LYS A 105 -5.30 3.86 11.31
N MET A 106 -4.40 3.73 10.33
CA MET A 106 -4.79 3.44 8.94
C MET A 106 -5.37 2.02 8.81
N ILE A 107 -4.77 1.02 9.45
CA ILE A 107 -5.20 -0.37 9.37
C ILE A 107 -6.57 -0.54 10.04
N ILE A 108 -6.74 -0.03 11.26
CA ILE A 108 -8.01 -0.08 11.99
C ILE A 108 -9.13 0.60 11.17
N LYS A 109 -8.83 1.76 10.57
CA LYS A 109 -9.83 2.57 9.87
C LYS A 109 -10.19 2.04 8.49
N TYR A 110 -9.21 1.61 7.70
CA TYR A 110 -9.39 1.33 6.28
C TYR A 110 -9.31 -0.15 5.93
N LEU A 111 -8.67 -0.98 6.75
CA LEU A 111 -8.39 -2.39 6.45
C LEU A 111 -8.84 -3.34 7.56
N PRO A 112 -10.13 -3.32 7.98
CA PRO A 112 -10.62 -4.10 9.12
C PRO A 112 -10.56 -5.63 8.91
N LYS A 113 -10.28 -6.08 7.68
CA LYS A 113 -10.16 -7.51 7.33
C LYS A 113 -8.71 -7.95 7.13
N LEU A 114 -7.73 -7.08 7.38
CA LEU A 114 -6.31 -7.36 7.18
C LEU A 114 -5.84 -8.45 8.13
N LYS A 115 -5.16 -9.45 7.57
CA LYS A 115 -4.59 -10.60 8.31
C LYS A 115 -3.08 -10.69 8.16
N TYR A 116 -2.59 -10.35 6.97
CA TYR A 116 -1.18 -10.32 6.65
C TYR A 116 -0.76 -8.92 6.23
N PHE A 117 0.22 -8.38 6.92
CA PHE A 117 0.79 -7.08 6.64
C PHE A 117 2.31 -7.22 6.54
N GLN A 118 2.87 -6.80 5.42
CA GLN A 118 4.30 -6.66 5.23
C GLN A 118 4.57 -5.28 4.65
N TRP A 119 5.40 -4.53 5.35
CA TRP A 119 5.81 -3.20 4.92
C TRP A 119 7.33 -3.12 4.90
N LYS A 120 7.86 -2.67 3.76
CA LYS A 120 9.26 -2.38 3.55
C LYS A 120 9.41 -0.89 3.29
N THR A 121 10.40 -0.28 3.93
CA THR A 121 10.75 1.14 3.73
C THR A 121 12.26 1.30 3.81
N GLN A 122 12.75 2.37 3.19
CA GLN A 122 14.11 2.85 3.31
C GLN A 122 14.10 4.09 4.18
N ILE A 123 14.73 4.00 5.35
CA ILE A 123 14.83 5.11 6.28
C ILE A 123 16.11 5.88 5.93
N GLN A 124 15.96 7.08 5.33
CA GLN A 124 17.08 8.01 5.15
C GLN A 124 17.09 8.98 6.34
N ILE A 125 17.99 8.77 7.30
CA ILE A 125 18.08 9.65 8.48
C ILE A 125 19.21 10.67 8.25
N ASN A 126 18.84 11.91 7.91
CA ASN A 126 19.79 12.99 7.58
C ASN A 126 20.38 13.72 8.80
N ALA A 127 20.50 13.07 9.96
CA ALA A 127 21.02 13.68 11.19
C ALA A 127 22.38 13.08 11.60
N GLY A 128 23.15 13.79 12.45
CA GLY A 128 24.41 13.25 13.00
C GLY A 128 24.17 11.95 13.78
N TYR A 129 25.19 11.08 13.88
CA TYR A 129 25.09 9.70 14.41
C TYR A 129 24.19 9.53 15.66
N HIS A 130 24.28 10.41 16.67
CA HIS A 130 23.49 10.30 17.90
C HIS A 130 21.99 10.61 17.74
N ASP A 131 21.63 11.45 16.78
CA ASP A 131 20.24 11.74 16.46
C ASP A 131 19.63 10.60 15.62
N GLN A 132 20.46 9.81 14.93
CA GLN A 132 20.00 8.67 14.15
C GLN A 132 19.49 7.51 15.02
N GLU A 133 20.24 7.08 16.02
CA GLU A 133 19.84 5.99 16.92
C GLU A 133 18.53 6.31 17.64
N LYS A 134 18.40 7.54 18.18
CA LYS A 134 17.17 7.99 18.84
C LYS A 134 15.96 7.96 17.89
N ASN A 135 16.14 8.35 16.63
CA ASN A 135 15.06 8.34 15.64
C ASN A 135 14.64 6.92 15.27
N VAL A 136 15.59 5.97 15.18
CA VAL A 136 15.28 4.55 14.98
C VAL A 136 14.53 3.99 16.18
N ASP A 137 14.99 4.26 17.40
CA ASP A 137 14.32 3.78 18.62
C ASP A 137 12.90 4.31 18.74
N VAL A 138 12.68 5.60 18.45
CA VAL A 138 11.32 6.20 18.44
C VAL A 138 10.44 5.49 17.41
N LEU A 139 10.95 5.23 16.21
CA LEU A 139 10.22 4.48 15.19
C LEU A 139 9.89 3.07 15.68
N LEU A 140 10.88 2.30 16.14
CA LEU A 140 10.69 0.92 16.59
C LEU A 140 9.72 0.85 17.77
N ASN A 141 9.80 1.80 18.70
CA ASN A 141 8.89 1.87 19.84
C ASN A 141 7.44 2.17 19.43
N SER A 142 7.21 2.86 18.31
CA SER A 142 5.85 3.06 17.79
C SER A 142 5.18 1.77 17.29
N PHE A 143 5.95 0.69 17.06
CA PHE A 143 5.43 -0.64 16.69
C PHE A 143 5.32 -1.61 17.89
N ARG A 144 5.38 -1.10 19.13
CA ARG A 144 5.31 -1.92 20.36
C ARG A 144 3.98 -1.81 21.11
N SER A 145 2.96 -1.21 20.50
CA SER A 145 1.61 -1.17 21.11
C SER A 145 0.98 -2.57 21.18
N ALA A 146 -0.09 -2.70 21.97
CA ALA A 146 -0.84 -3.96 22.09
C ALA A 146 -1.43 -4.42 20.75
N PHE A 147 -1.81 -3.47 19.89
CA PHE A 147 -2.24 -3.73 18.52
C PHE A 147 -1.21 -4.59 17.78
N TRP A 148 0.07 -4.17 17.78
CA TRP A 148 1.14 -4.88 17.07
C TRP A 148 1.49 -6.22 17.73
N LEU A 149 1.77 -6.21 19.04
CA LEU A 149 2.40 -7.34 19.71
C LEU A 149 1.42 -8.41 20.21
N VAL A 150 0.20 -8.01 20.58
CA VAL A 150 -0.78 -8.90 21.22
C VAL A 150 -1.90 -9.27 20.27
N GLU A 151 -2.54 -8.27 19.66
CA GLU A 151 -3.72 -8.49 18.80
C GLU A 151 -3.34 -9.11 17.46
N HIS A 152 -2.30 -8.58 16.82
CA HIS A 152 -1.88 -9.01 15.49
C HIS A 152 -0.64 -9.90 15.47
N GLN A 153 0.16 -9.89 16.54
CA GLN A 153 1.46 -10.58 16.61
C GLN A 153 2.34 -10.27 15.38
N TRP A 154 2.36 -9.00 14.99
CA TRP A 154 3.20 -8.49 13.91
C TRP A 154 4.48 -7.90 14.50
N PHE A 155 5.59 -8.11 13.80
CA PHE A 155 6.93 -7.75 14.28
C PHE A 155 7.66 -6.88 13.27
N VAL A 156 8.55 -6.02 13.76
CA VAL A 156 9.47 -5.24 12.94
C VAL A 156 10.80 -5.96 12.87
N GLN A 157 11.33 -6.07 11.65
CA GLN A 157 12.67 -6.56 11.36
C GLN A 157 13.46 -5.44 10.68
N CYS A 158 14.68 -5.21 11.15
CA CYS A 158 15.65 -4.35 10.49
C CYS A 158 16.66 -5.24 9.76
N ASP A 159 16.88 -4.98 8.47
CA ASP A 159 17.87 -5.67 7.62
C ASP A 159 19.10 -4.79 7.39
#